data_AF-A3F5A6-F1
#
_entry.id   AF-A3F5A6-F1
#
_cell.length_a   1.000
_cell.length_b   1.000
_cell.length_c   1.000
_cell.angle_alpha   90.00
_cell.angle_beta   90.00
_cell.angle_gamma   90.00
#
_symmetry.space_group_name_H-M   'P 1'
#
loop_
_entity.id
_entity.type
_entity.pdbx_description
1 polymer ?
#
loop_
_entity_poly.entity_id
_entity_poly.type
_entity_poly.pdbx_seq_one_letter_code
_entity_poly.pdbx_strand_id
1 'polypeptide(L)'
;IDFALWKFETPKYSVTVIDAPGHIHFIKNMITGTSQADVAVLIVAAGTGEFEAGISKNGQTREHALLAYTLGVKQLIVGVNKMDTTDPPFSQARFEEIQKELSASLKKIGYNPATVAFVPISGWNGDDMLEASVNMPWFKGWVVERKGSKVEGQTLLQALDAQEPPTRPTDKPLR
;
A
#
# COMPACT_ATOMS: atom_id res chain seq x y z
N ILE A 1 24.53 -5.12 5.16
CA ILE A 1 23.39 -5.83 4.53
C ILE A 1 22.54 -4.72 3.94
N ASP A 2 22.69 -4.51 2.64
CA ASP A 2 22.19 -3.33 1.95
C ASP A 2 20.70 -3.45 1.68
N PHE A 3 19.93 -2.46 2.16
CA PHE A 3 18.61 -2.19 1.62
C PHE A 3 18.80 -1.75 0.17
N ALA A 4 18.05 -2.33 -0.77
CA ALA A 4 18.01 -1.79 -2.12
C ALA A 4 17.26 -0.46 -2.05
N LEU A 5 18.03 0.65 -2.00
CA LEU A 5 17.50 2.00 -1.99
C LEU A 5 17.28 2.45 -3.42
N TRP A 6 16.03 2.50 -3.83
CA TRP A 6 15.65 3.04 -5.13
C TRP A 6 15.07 4.44 -4.94
N LYS A 7 15.46 5.37 -5.80
CA LYS A 7 14.93 6.73 -5.78
C LYS A 7 14.21 7.02 -7.07
N PHE A 8 13.03 7.62 -6.96
CA PHE A 8 12.32 8.18 -8.09
C PHE A 8 11.61 9.46 -7.67
N GLU A 9 11.25 10.27 -8.64
CA GLU A 9 10.57 11.54 -8.42
C GLU A 9 9.12 11.41 -8.85
N THR A 10 8.24 12.00 -8.04
CA THR A 10 6.88 12.31 -8.39
C THR A 10 6.78 13.83 -8.61
N PRO A 11 5.70 14.35 -9.22
CA PRO A 11 5.47 15.78 -9.34
C PRO A 11 5.65 16.59 -8.05
N LYS A 12 5.42 15.99 -6.86
CA LYS A 12 5.51 16.68 -5.57
C LYS A 12 6.66 16.22 -4.69
N TYR A 13 7.15 14.99 -4.83
CA TYR A 13 8.04 14.36 -3.85
C TYR A 13 9.22 13.64 -4.51
N SER A 14 10.36 13.66 -3.82
CA SER A 14 11.44 12.70 -4.09
C SER A 14 11.23 11.49 -3.18
N VAL A 15 10.88 10.36 -3.77
CA VAL A 15 10.54 9.13 -3.06
C VAL A 15 11.75 8.23 -3.01
N THR A 16 12.08 7.76 -1.80
CA THR A 16 13.05 6.68 -1.61
C THR A 16 12.30 5.42 -1.21
N VAL A 17 12.41 4.38 -2.02
CA VAL A 17 11.84 3.06 -1.75
C VAL A 17 12.80 2.29 -0.88
N ILE A 18 12.26 1.75 0.21
CA ILE A 18 12.93 0.79 1.06
C ILE A 18 12.17 -0.52 0.89
N ASP A 19 12.77 -1.47 0.18
CA ASP A 19 12.17 -2.80 0.04
C ASP A 19 12.35 -3.59 1.34
N ALA A 20 11.24 -4.02 1.93
CA ALA A 20 11.19 -4.77 3.17
C ALA A 20 10.78 -6.22 2.86
N PRO A 21 11.74 -7.17 2.80
CA PRO A 21 11.42 -8.55 2.47
C PRO A 21 10.57 -9.20 3.56
N GLY A 22 9.51 -9.90 3.16
CA GLY A 22 8.50 -10.46 4.07
C GLY A 22 8.87 -11.73 4.80
N HIS A 23 10.14 -12.14 4.79
CA HIS A 23 10.57 -13.36 5.44
C HIS A 23 10.92 -13.12 6.91
N ILE A 24 10.53 -14.03 7.81
CA ILE A 24 10.64 -13.90 9.29
C ILE A 24 12.06 -13.53 9.75
N HIS A 25 13.08 -14.03 9.05
CA HIS A 25 14.49 -13.69 9.34
C HIS A 25 14.90 -12.25 9.02
N PHE A 26 14.05 -11.48 8.34
CA PHE A 26 14.32 -10.11 7.89
C PHE A 26 13.48 -9.05 8.64
N ILE A 27 12.78 -9.44 9.72
CA ILE A 27 12.04 -8.51 10.58
C ILE A 27 12.94 -7.38 11.10
N LYS A 28 14.22 -7.66 11.39
CA LYS A 28 15.20 -6.63 11.78
C LYS A 28 15.40 -5.57 10.68
N ASN A 29 15.44 -6.00 9.43
CA ASN A 29 15.57 -5.11 8.29
C ASN A 29 14.27 -4.31 8.11
N MET A 30 13.12 -4.96 8.21
CA MET A 30 11.83 -4.29 8.18
C MET A 30 11.69 -3.22 9.27
N ILE A 31 12.09 -3.50 10.52
CA ILE A 31 12.02 -2.53 11.62
C ILE A 31 12.89 -1.30 11.32
N THR A 32 14.12 -1.53 10.86
CA THR A 32 15.07 -0.44 10.57
C THR A 32 14.55 0.42 9.41
N GLY A 33 14.06 -0.19 8.34
CA GLY A 33 13.50 0.54 7.19
C GLY A 33 12.19 1.25 7.48
N THR A 34 11.25 0.58 8.16
CA THR A 34 9.92 1.12 8.46
C THR A 34 9.98 2.26 9.48
N SER A 35 10.98 2.28 10.37
CA SER A 35 11.19 3.40 11.30
C SER A 35 11.50 4.75 10.64
N GLN A 36 11.91 4.73 9.37
CA GLN A 36 12.17 5.94 8.58
C GLN A 36 11.08 6.20 7.53
N ALA A 37 10.09 5.31 7.43
CA ALA A 37 9.07 5.39 6.40
C ALA A 37 7.96 6.38 6.79
N ASP A 38 7.68 7.32 5.90
CA ASP A 38 6.58 8.27 6.07
C ASP A 38 5.23 7.67 5.64
N VAL A 39 5.27 6.73 4.70
CA VAL A 39 4.13 6.04 4.09
C VAL A 39 4.48 4.56 3.88
N ALA A 40 3.54 3.66 4.13
CA ALA A 40 3.66 2.25 3.79
C ALA A 40 2.85 1.92 2.54
N VAL A 41 3.42 1.11 1.64
CA VAL A 41 2.70 0.51 0.51
C VAL A 41 2.57 -0.99 0.79
N LEU A 42 1.34 -1.44 1.01
CA LEU A 42 1.02 -2.84 1.24
C LEU A 42 0.56 -3.49 -0.06
N ILE A 43 1.39 -4.36 -0.60
CA ILE A 43 1.07 -5.12 -1.82
C ILE A 43 0.39 -6.42 -1.43
N VAL A 44 -0.78 -6.68 -2.02
CA VAL A 44 -1.59 -7.87 -1.77
C VAL A 44 -1.92 -8.54 -3.09
N ALA A 45 -1.71 -9.85 -3.20
CA ALA A 45 -2.05 -10.59 -4.41
C ALA A 45 -3.57 -10.80 -4.53
N ALA A 46 -4.11 -10.62 -5.74
CA ALA A 46 -5.53 -10.81 -6.05
C ALA A 46 -5.90 -12.26 -6.38
N GLY A 47 -4.91 -13.10 -6.70
CA GLY A 47 -5.10 -14.50 -7.06
C GLY A 47 -5.85 -15.28 -5.97
N THR A 48 -6.72 -16.19 -6.40
CA THR A 48 -7.45 -17.09 -5.51
C THR A 48 -6.48 -18.02 -4.79
N GLY A 49 -6.59 -18.13 -3.48
CA GLY A 49 -5.67 -18.87 -2.61
C GLY A 49 -4.47 -18.04 -2.14
N GLU A 50 -3.92 -17.16 -2.99
CA GLU A 50 -2.81 -16.28 -2.60
C GLU A 50 -3.26 -15.20 -1.60
N PHE A 51 -4.40 -14.57 -1.88
CA PHE A 51 -4.99 -13.57 -0.98
C PHE A 51 -5.30 -14.16 0.39
N GLU A 52 -6.00 -15.30 0.41
CA GLU A 52 -6.46 -15.99 1.60
C GLU A 52 -5.27 -16.46 2.45
N ALA A 53 -4.20 -16.95 1.80
CA ALA A 53 -2.95 -17.28 2.49
C ALA A 53 -2.30 -16.03 3.13
N GLY A 54 -2.29 -14.91 2.40
CA GLY A 54 -1.71 -13.64 2.86
C GLY A 54 -2.44 -13.00 4.04
N ILE A 55 -3.77 -13.12 4.13
CA ILE A 55 -4.58 -12.57 5.23
C ILE A 55 -4.82 -13.55 6.38
N SER A 56 -4.39 -14.80 6.23
CA SER A 56 -4.49 -15.83 7.26
C SER A 56 -3.76 -15.42 8.56
N LYS A 57 -3.98 -16.17 9.65
CA LYS A 57 -3.32 -15.89 10.94
C LYS A 57 -1.79 -15.89 10.87
N ASN A 58 -1.22 -16.70 9.97
CA ASN A 58 0.21 -16.80 9.72
C ASN A 58 0.62 -16.03 8.45
N GLY A 59 -0.29 -15.23 7.90
CA GLY A 59 -0.10 -14.48 6.67
C GLY A 59 0.70 -13.21 6.90
N GLN A 60 1.63 -12.93 5.99
CA GLN A 60 2.57 -11.81 6.10
C GLN A 60 1.86 -10.45 5.95
N THR A 61 0.78 -10.37 5.17
CA THR A 61 0.06 -9.11 4.90
C THR A 61 -0.41 -8.46 6.19
N ARG A 62 -0.94 -9.27 7.13
CA ARG A 62 -1.44 -8.78 8.41
C ARG A 62 -0.31 -8.39 9.36
N GLU A 63 0.75 -9.19 9.40
CA GLU A 63 1.93 -8.91 10.22
C GLU A 63 2.62 -7.62 9.77
N HIS A 64 2.80 -7.42 8.47
CA HIS A 64 3.41 -6.21 7.93
C HIS A 64 2.59 -4.96 8.22
N ALA A 65 1.27 -5.03 8.04
CA ALA A 65 0.39 -3.91 8.37
C ALA A 65 0.42 -3.58 9.87
N LEU A 66 0.48 -4.60 10.73
CA LEU A 66 0.60 -4.40 12.17
C LEU A 66 1.96 -3.77 12.53
N LEU A 67 3.06 -4.25 11.96
CA LEU A 67 4.40 -3.72 12.20
C LEU A 67 4.53 -2.26 11.70
N ALA A 68 3.98 -1.95 10.53
CA ALA A 68 3.94 -0.57 10.03
C ALA A 68 3.20 0.36 10.99
N TYR A 69 2.05 -0.08 11.50
CA TYR A 69 1.25 0.71 12.44
C TYR A 69 1.97 0.91 13.78
N THR A 70 2.58 -0.13 14.35
CA THR A 70 3.29 -0.05 15.64
C THR A 70 4.55 0.81 15.57
N LEU A 71 5.21 0.86 14.41
CA LEU A 71 6.37 1.71 14.15
C LEU A 71 6.00 3.17 13.81
N GLY A 72 4.71 3.51 13.79
CA GLY A 72 4.23 4.88 13.66
C GLY A 72 3.87 5.29 12.23
N VAL A 73 3.88 4.37 11.27
CA VAL A 73 3.49 4.65 9.87
C VAL A 73 1.97 4.66 9.77
N LYS A 74 1.38 5.86 9.87
CA LYS A 74 -0.08 6.06 9.87
C LYS A 74 -0.67 6.16 8.46
N GLN A 75 0.15 6.47 7.46
CA GLN A 75 -0.28 6.58 6.07
C GLN A 75 -0.03 5.26 5.35
N LEU A 76 -1.08 4.68 4.79
CA LEU A 76 -1.06 3.38 4.14
C LEU A 76 -1.72 3.47 2.76
N ILE A 77 -1.09 2.86 1.77
CA ILE A 77 -1.63 2.60 0.43
C ILE A 77 -1.68 1.09 0.25
N VAL A 78 -2.77 0.58 -0.32
CA VAL A 78 -2.93 -0.84 -0.64
C VAL A 78 -2.93 -1.01 -2.14
N GLY A 79 -1.94 -1.74 -2.66
CA GLY A 79 -1.88 -2.18 -4.05
C GLY A 79 -2.39 -3.61 -4.17
N VAL A 80 -3.56 -3.81 -4.79
CA VAL A 80 -4.10 -5.13 -5.08
C VAL A 80 -3.49 -5.60 -6.40
N ASN A 81 -2.42 -6.39 -6.30
CA ASN A 81 -1.56 -6.80 -7.40
C ASN A 81 -2.01 -8.12 -8.04
N LYS A 82 -1.48 -8.42 -9.23
CA LYS A 82 -1.84 -9.59 -10.05
C LYS A 82 -3.32 -9.61 -10.46
N MET A 83 -3.89 -8.45 -10.76
CA MET A 83 -5.28 -8.37 -11.25
C MET A 83 -5.47 -9.10 -12.57
N ASP A 84 -4.42 -9.26 -13.37
CA ASP A 84 -4.40 -10.07 -14.59
C ASP A 84 -4.62 -11.58 -14.33
N THR A 85 -4.33 -12.07 -13.12
CA THR A 85 -4.45 -13.48 -12.77
C THR A 85 -5.75 -13.83 -12.03
N THR A 86 -6.68 -12.88 -11.88
CA THR A 86 -8.00 -13.17 -11.32
C THR A 86 -8.81 -14.02 -12.30
N ASP A 87 -9.87 -14.66 -11.81
CA ASP A 87 -10.81 -15.41 -12.66
C ASP A 87 -12.22 -14.79 -12.54
N PRO A 88 -12.73 -14.10 -13.58
CA PRO A 88 -12.06 -13.75 -14.84
C PRO A 88 -10.93 -12.71 -14.64
N PRO A 89 -10.00 -12.53 -15.60
CA PRO A 89 -8.96 -11.51 -15.51
C PRO A 89 -9.52 -10.11 -15.28
N PHE A 90 -8.86 -9.32 -14.44
CA PHE A 90 -9.28 -7.98 -14.05
C PHE A 90 -10.70 -7.91 -13.45
N SER A 91 -11.06 -8.90 -12.62
CA SER A 91 -12.40 -9.02 -12.02
C SER A 91 -12.66 -7.93 -10.98
N GLN A 92 -13.66 -7.08 -11.24
CA GLN A 92 -14.16 -6.09 -10.28
C GLN A 92 -14.65 -6.75 -8.98
N ALA A 93 -15.41 -7.84 -9.09
CA ALA A 93 -15.99 -8.51 -7.93
C ALA A 93 -14.90 -9.03 -6.98
N ARG A 94 -13.79 -9.55 -7.54
CA ARG A 94 -12.65 -10.00 -6.75
C ARG A 94 -11.95 -8.84 -6.04
N PHE A 95 -11.77 -7.72 -6.73
CA PHE A 95 -11.20 -6.52 -6.12
C PHE A 95 -12.06 -6.00 -4.96
N GLU A 96 -13.38 -5.91 -5.14
CA GLU A 96 -14.31 -5.43 -4.11
C GLU A 96 -14.35 -6.35 -2.88
N GLU A 97 -14.28 -7.67 -3.09
CA GLU A 97 -14.13 -8.66 -2.02
C GLU A 97 -12.86 -8.41 -1.20
N ILE A 98 -11.72 -8.33 -1.88
CA ILE A 98 -10.41 -8.07 -1.25
C ILE A 98 -10.42 -6.74 -0.50
N GLN A 99 -10.94 -5.68 -1.12
CA GLN A 99 -11.04 -4.36 -0.51
C GLN A 99 -11.85 -4.40 0.78
N LYS A 100 -12.99 -5.11 0.79
CA LYS A 100 -13.86 -5.25 1.95
C LYS A 100 -13.16 -5.99 3.09
N GLU A 101 -12.54 -7.13 2.80
CA GLU A 101 -11.84 -7.95 3.80
C GLU A 101 -10.61 -7.25 4.38
N LEU A 102 -9.80 -6.61 3.52
CA LEU A 102 -8.65 -5.81 3.96
C LEU A 102 -9.09 -4.60 4.77
N SER A 103 -10.14 -3.89 4.35
CA SER A 103 -10.68 -2.76 5.12
C SER A 103 -11.09 -3.18 6.53
N ALA A 104 -11.76 -4.32 6.68
CA ALA A 104 -12.13 -4.86 7.99
C ALA A 104 -10.90 -5.25 8.83
N SER A 105 -9.88 -5.82 8.20
CA SER A 105 -8.64 -6.23 8.87
C SER A 105 -7.79 -5.03 9.30
N LEU A 106 -7.62 -4.04 8.44
CA LEU A 106 -6.90 -2.80 8.71
C LEU A 106 -7.58 -1.97 9.81
N LYS A 107 -8.93 -1.94 9.82
CA LYS A 107 -9.70 -1.32 10.91
C LYS A 107 -9.45 -1.96 12.26
N LYS A 108 -9.25 -3.28 12.32
CA LYS A 108 -8.89 -4.00 13.57
C LYS A 108 -7.46 -3.68 14.04
N ILE A 109 -6.55 -3.40 13.11
CA ILE A 109 -5.17 -3.01 13.43
C ILE A 109 -5.13 -1.58 13.99
N GLY A 110 -5.97 -0.68 13.47
CA GLY A 110 -6.09 0.70 13.93
C GLY A 110 -6.07 1.75 12.81
N TYR A 111 -5.88 1.33 11.56
CA TYR A 111 -6.00 2.23 10.40
C TYR A 111 -7.46 2.63 10.17
N ASN A 112 -7.66 3.84 9.65
CA ASN A 112 -8.97 4.26 9.14
C ASN A 112 -9.08 3.90 7.65
N PRO A 113 -9.94 2.93 7.25
CA PRO A 113 -10.06 2.52 5.86
C PRO A 113 -10.41 3.66 4.90
N ALA A 114 -11.12 4.70 5.36
CA ALA A 114 -11.45 5.86 4.53
C ALA A 114 -10.21 6.70 4.14
N THR A 115 -9.09 6.56 4.85
CA THR A 115 -7.83 7.28 4.57
C THR A 115 -6.86 6.48 3.68
N VAL A 116 -7.20 5.21 3.40
CA VAL A 116 -6.35 4.24 2.70
C VAL A 116 -6.80 4.15 1.24
N ALA A 117 -5.88 4.42 0.32
CA ALA A 117 -6.13 4.24 -1.10
C ALA A 117 -5.99 2.76 -1.46
N PHE A 118 -7.01 2.19 -2.12
CA PHE A 118 -6.97 0.84 -2.69
C PHE A 118 -6.84 0.96 -4.19
N VAL A 119 -5.72 0.47 -4.74
CA VAL A 119 -5.40 0.57 -6.16
C VAL A 119 -5.29 -0.84 -6.74
N PRO A 120 -6.16 -1.26 -7.66
CA PRO A 120 -5.95 -2.49 -8.42
C PRO A 120 -4.78 -2.27 -9.38
N ILE A 121 -3.80 -3.17 -9.40
CA ILE A 121 -2.62 -3.05 -10.25
C ILE A 121 -2.24 -4.41 -10.85
N SER A 122 -1.51 -4.37 -11.96
CA SER A 122 -0.68 -5.48 -12.40
C SER A 122 0.76 -5.00 -12.50
N GLY A 123 1.60 -5.35 -11.53
CA GLY A 123 2.99 -4.96 -11.53
C GLY A 123 3.80 -5.56 -12.70
N TRP A 124 3.31 -6.66 -13.29
CA TRP A 124 3.95 -7.30 -14.44
C TRP A 124 3.62 -6.58 -15.76
N ASN A 125 2.35 -6.23 -15.96
CA ASN A 125 1.88 -5.58 -17.19
C ASN A 125 1.94 -4.04 -17.13
N GLY A 126 2.12 -3.47 -15.93
CA GLY A 126 2.17 -2.04 -15.68
C GLY A 126 0.81 -1.37 -15.47
N ASP A 127 -0.28 -2.14 -15.42
CA ASP A 127 -1.65 -1.61 -15.24
C ASP A 127 -1.80 -0.80 -13.94
N ASP A 128 -2.31 0.43 -14.05
CA ASP A 128 -2.56 1.38 -12.95
C ASP A 128 -1.33 1.73 -12.08
N MET A 129 -0.12 1.43 -12.55
CA MET A 129 1.13 1.79 -11.86
C MET A 129 1.45 3.28 -12.05
N LEU A 130 1.61 3.70 -13.31
CA LEU A 130 1.94 5.07 -13.71
C LEU A 130 0.78 5.71 -14.47
N GLU A 131 0.18 4.95 -15.38
CA GLU A 131 -0.92 5.35 -16.25
C GLU A 131 -2.16 4.48 -15.99
N ALA A 132 -3.33 5.02 -16.30
CA ALA A 132 -4.61 4.33 -16.17
C ALA A 132 -4.66 3.09 -17.07
N SER A 133 -5.08 1.96 -16.51
CA SER A 133 -5.29 0.73 -17.26
C SER A 133 -6.53 0.79 -18.15
N VAL A 134 -6.40 0.30 -19.39
CA VAL A 134 -7.54 0.06 -20.29
C VAL A 134 -8.28 -1.24 -19.95
N ASN A 135 -7.65 -2.15 -19.21
CA ASN A 135 -8.20 -3.47 -18.86
C ASN A 135 -9.19 -3.41 -17.68
N MET A 136 -9.18 -2.30 -16.93
CA MET A 136 -10.05 -2.07 -15.77
C MET A 136 -10.98 -0.85 -15.97
N PRO A 137 -11.84 -0.83 -17.00
CA PRO A 137 -12.72 0.32 -17.26
C PRO A 137 -13.77 0.56 -16.15
N TRP A 138 -14.00 -0.47 -15.33
CA TRP A 138 -14.86 -0.42 -14.16
C TRP A 138 -14.23 0.36 -12.99
N PHE A 139 -12.90 0.41 -12.91
CA PHE A 139 -12.22 1.13 -11.85
C PHE A 139 -12.27 2.63 -12.14
N LYS A 140 -13.00 3.37 -11.31
CA LYS A 140 -13.16 4.84 -11.45
C LYS A 140 -12.13 5.64 -10.65
N GLY A 141 -11.14 4.94 -10.10
CA GLY A 141 -10.16 5.51 -9.19
C GLY A 141 -10.46 5.22 -7.72
N TRP A 142 -9.45 5.46 -6.91
CA TRP A 142 -9.52 5.43 -5.46
C TRP A 142 -9.92 6.81 -4.92
N VAL A 143 -10.58 6.80 -3.76
CA VAL A 143 -10.95 8.01 -3.03
C VAL A 143 -10.50 7.84 -1.59
N VAL A 144 -9.81 8.85 -1.07
CA VAL A 144 -9.42 8.92 0.34
C VAL A 144 -9.96 10.20 0.97
N GLU A 145 -10.43 10.07 2.20
CA GLU A 145 -10.93 11.18 3.01
C GLU A 145 -9.92 11.47 4.13
N ARG A 146 -9.36 12.67 4.15
CA ARG A 146 -8.35 13.09 5.13
C ARG A 146 -8.68 14.46 5.67
N LYS A 147 -8.83 14.58 7.00
CA LYS A 147 -9.06 15.85 7.70
C LYS A 147 -10.18 16.71 7.07
N GLY A 148 -11.22 16.07 6.52
CA GLY A 148 -12.36 16.74 5.87
C GLY A 148 -12.17 17.06 4.38
N SER A 149 -11.02 16.76 3.78
CA SER A 149 -10.79 16.87 2.34
C SER A 149 -10.86 15.51 1.67
N LYS A 150 -11.56 15.43 0.53
CA LYS A 150 -11.56 14.26 -0.34
C LYS A 150 -10.46 14.42 -1.38
N VAL A 151 -9.63 13.39 -1.53
CA VAL A 151 -8.63 13.31 -2.59
C VAL A 151 -8.93 12.06 -3.40
N GLU A 152 -8.94 12.21 -4.71
CA GLU A 152 -9.20 11.13 -5.65
C GLU A 152 -8.05 11.00 -6.64
N GLY A 153 -7.90 9.82 -7.18
CA GLY A 153 -6.92 9.52 -8.21
C GLY A 153 -7.13 8.09 -8.71
N GLN A 154 -6.34 7.70 -9.69
CA GLN A 154 -6.48 6.42 -10.37
C GLN A 154 -5.26 5.53 -10.17
N THR A 155 -4.05 6.07 -10.35
CA THR A 155 -2.84 5.23 -10.38
C THR A 155 -2.16 5.13 -9.02
N LEU A 156 -1.27 4.15 -8.86
CA LEU A 156 -0.43 3.99 -7.67
C LEU A 156 0.50 5.19 -7.48
N LEU A 157 1.04 5.75 -8.57
CA LEU A 157 1.84 6.97 -8.54
C LEU A 157 1.03 8.14 -7.97
N GLN A 158 -0.21 8.33 -8.42
CA GLN A 158 -1.09 9.37 -7.90
C GLN A 158 -1.42 9.14 -6.42
N ALA A 159 -1.55 7.88 -5.99
CA ALA A 159 -1.78 7.55 -4.58
C ALA A 159 -0.59 7.96 -3.70
N LEU A 160 0.65 7.79 -4.19
CA LEU A 160 1.86 8.26 -3.52
C LEU A 160 1.92 9.79 -3.46
N ASP A 161 1.57 10.46 -4.55
CA ASP A 161 1.55 11.92 -4.65
C ASP A 161 0.48 12.59 -3.78
N ALA A 162 -0.59 11.86 -3.48
CA ALA A 162 -1.66 12.31 -2.62
C ALA A 162 -1.32 12.24 -1.13
N GLN A 163 -0.19 11.63 -0.74
CA GLN A 163 0.22 11.52 0.67
C GLN A 163 0.56 12.88 1.27
N GLU A 164 0.22 13.07 2.55
CA GLU A 164 0.57 14.29 3.27
C GLU A 164 2.02 14.21 3.74
N PRO A 165 2.78 15.32 3.69
CA PRO A 165 4.11 15.35 4.24
C PRO A 165 4.04 15.11 5.76
N PRO A 166 4.94 14.28 6.33
CA PRO A 166 5.01 14.07 7.76
C PRO A 166 5.38 15.38 8.48
N THR A 167 4.88 15.57 9.70
CA THR A 167 5.35 16.66 10.55
C THR A 167 6.75 16.32 11.05
N ARG A 168 7.78 16.92 10.45
CA ARG A 168 9.17 16.72 10.88
C ARG A 168 9.40 17.45 12.22
N PRO A 169 10.04 16.82 13.21
CA PRO A 169 10.25 17.41 14.52
C PRO A 169 11.44 18.38 14.50
N THR A 170 11.30 19.51 13.82
CA THR A 170 12.35 20.57 13.74
C THR A 170 12.59 21.25 15.08
N ASP A 171 11.59 21.26 15.95
CA ASP A 171 11.63 21.95 17.24
C ASP A 171 12.23 21.09 18.37
N LYS A 172 12.56 19.82 18.09
CA LYS A 172 13.19 18.93 19.07
C LYS A 172 14.71 19.04 19.00
N PRO A 173 15.43 18.83 20.12
CA PRO A 173 16.89 18.79 20.12
C PRO A 173 17.41 17.72 19.16
N LEU A 174 18.54 18.02 18.50
CA LEU A 174 19.26 17.06 17.66
C LEU A 174 19.59 15.78 18.46
N ARG A 175 19.37 14.62 17.84
CA ARG A 175 19.60 13.29 18.40
C ARG A 175 20.27 12.41 17.37
#